data_AF-A0A519ISR1-F1
#
_entry.id   AF-A0A519ISR1-F1
#
_cell.length_a   1.000
_cell.length_b   1.000
_cell.length_c   1.000
_cell.angle_alpha   90.00
_cell.angle_beta   90.00
_cell.angle_gamma   90.00
#
_symmetry.space_group_name_H-M   'P 1'
#
loop_
_entity.id
_entity.type
_entity.pdbx_description
1 polymer ?
#
loop_
_entity_poly.entity_id
_entity_poly.type
_entity_poly.pdbx_seq_one_letter_code
_entity_poly.pdbx_strand_id
1 'polypeptide(L)'
;MSLKIIPLVLIIGGLAWLGAEYAENRNRPSRLKVPAETELSTVSGKAMGARVVERKAKKNVLAGRFAELDIKGAEGVVTVRVGEPHSERVLTGLSGETVTAKFDPKDEKAVFSLSTPDRQLINYRDTAAYKQKLAESNSGGYTAGWIVVSLGFAGLWISRKLQ
;
A
#
# COMPACT_ATOMS: atom_id res chain seq x y z
N MET A 1 -37.14 -27.01 -3.38
CA MET A 1 -35.71 -26.62 -3.17
C MET A 1 -35.42 -26.79 -1.69
N SER A 2 -34.53 -27.71 -1.31
CA SER A 2 -34.32 -28.08 0.11
C SER A 2 -33.84 -26.87 0.93
N LEU A 3 -34.44 -26.64 2.11
CA LEU A 3 -34.13 -25.56 3.05
C LEU A 3 -32.63 -25.45 3.42
N LYS A 4 -31.86 -26.51 3.17
CA LYS A 4 -30.42 -26.62 3.47
C LYS A 4 -29.50 -26.10 2.36
N ILE A 5 -30.02 -25.88 1.15
CA ILE A 5 -29.20 -25.50 -0.01
C ILE A 5 -28.72 -24.05 0.11
N ILE A 6 -29.58 -23.14 0.55
CA ILE A 6 -29.27 -21.72 0.70
C ILE A 6 -28.13 -21.46 1.71
N PRO A 7 -28.17 -21.98 2.95
CA PRO A 7 -27.07 -21.78 3.90
C PRO A 7 -25.76 -22.43 3.44
N LEU A 8 -25.83 -23.57 2.74
CA LEU A 8 -24.64 -24.22 2.19
C LEU A 8 -23.97 -23.37 1.09
N VAL A 9 -24.78 -22.77 0.20
CA VAL A 9 -24.28 -21.85 -0.84
C VAL A 9 -23.65 -20.60 -0.24
N LEU A 10 -24.22 -20.06 0.85
CA LEU A 10 -23.63 -18.92 1.56
C LEU A 10 -22.27 -19.26 2.19
N ILE A 11 -22.14 -20.43 2.81
CA ILE A 11 -20.85 -20.87 3.38
C ILE A 11 -19.81 -21.08 2.27
N ILE A 12 -20.15 -21.80 1.20
CA ILE A 12 -19.22 -22.09 0.10
C ILE A 12 -18.84 -20.79 -0.63
N GLY A 13 -19.82 -19.93 -0.93
CA GLY A 13 -19.60 -18.64 -1.57
C GLY A 13 -18.75 -17.71 -0.72
N GLY A 14 -19.01 -17.62 0.59
CA GLY A 14 -18.22 -16.83 1.53
C GLY A 14 -16.78 -17.34 1.66
N LEU A 15 -16.58 -18.66 1.73
CA LEU A 15 -15.24 -19.26 1.78
C LEU A 15 -14.47 -19.09 0.47
N ALA A 16 -15.13 -19.23 -0.68
CA ALA A 16 -14.52 -18.98 -1.98
C ALA A 16 -14.09 -17.51 -2.12
N TRP A 17 -14.90 -16.58 -1.62
CA TRP A 17 -14.58 -15.15 -1.62
C TRP A 17 -13.42 -14.82 -0.67
N LEU A 18 -13.44 -15.33 0.56
CA LEU A 18 -12.31 -15.21 1.50
C LEU A 18 -11.01 -15.83 0.94
N GLY A 19 -11.11 -16.95 0.22
CA GLY A 19 -9.97 -17.59 -0.45
C GLY A 19 -9.42 -16.74 -1.59
N ALA A 20 -10.30 -16.14 -2.40
CA ALA A 20 -9.90 -15.21 -3.46
C ALA A 20 -9.21 -13.97 -2.90
N GLU A 21 -9.76 -13.39 -1.83
CA GLU A 21 -9.14 -12.24 -1.16
C GLU A 21 -7.83 -12.59 -0.46
N TYR A 22 -7.71 -13.78 0.12
CA TYR A 22 -6.45 -14.23 0.70
C TYR A 22 -5.37 -14.41 -0.36
N ALA A 23 -5.71 -15.00 -1.52
CA ALA A 23 -4.81 -15.14 -2.65
C ALA A 23 -4.42 -13.78 -3.26
N GLU A 24 -5.38 -12.86 -3.35
CA GLU A 24 -5.15 -11.50 -3.81
C GLU A 24 -4.26 -10.74 -2.81
N ASN A 25 -4.52 -10.82 -1.51
CA ASN A 25 -3.74 -10.19 -0.45
C ASN A 25 -2.29 -10.69 -0.40
N ARG A 26 -2.04 -11.98 -0.70
CA ARG A 26 -0.68 -12.53 -0.80
C ARG A 26 0.09 -11.98 -2.00
N ASN A 27 -0.62 -11.63 -3.07
CA ASN A 27 -0.06 -11.00 -4.27
C ASN A 27 -0.08 -9.46 -4.19
N ARG A 28 -0.62 -8.86 -3.12
CA ARG A 28 -0.61 -7.41 -2.96
C ARG A 28 0.83 -6.94 -2.80
N PRO A 29 1.24 -5.90 -3.54
CA PRO A 29 2.56 -5.34 -3.37
C PRO A 29 2.71 -4.83 -1.92
N SER A 30 3.87 -5.11 -1.32
CA SER A 30 4.30 -4.68 0.03
C SER A 30 4.16 -3.19 0.32
N ARG A 31 3.87 -2.38 -0.70
CA ARG A 31 3.72 -0.93 -0.70
C ARG A 31 2.76 -0.36 0.33
N LEU A 32 1.82 -1.14 0.84
CA LEU A 32 0.83 -0.71 1.85
C LEU A 32 1.29 -0.94 3.30
N LYS A 33 2.35 -1.71 3.53
CA LYS A 33 2.89 -1.91 4.87
C LYS A 33 3.66 -0.66 5.27
N VAL A 34 3.30 -0.08 6.41
CA VAL A 34 4.02 1.06 7.00
C VAL A 34 5.05 0.49 7.99
N PRO A 35 6.35 0.53 7.67
CA PRO A 35 7.41 0.14 8.60
C PRO A 35 7.55 1.18 9.71
N ALA A 36 8.07 0.80 10.88
CA ALA A 36 8.35 1.75 11.95
C ALA A 36 9.45 2.75 11.52
N GLU A 37 9.41 4.00 12.02
CA GLU A 37 10.41 5.02 11.67
C GLU A 37 11.86 4.57 11.93
N THR A 38 12.07 3.71 12.93
CA THR A 38 13.38 3.15 13.29
C THR A 38 13.92 2.14 12.27
N GLU A 39 13.07 1.61 11.40
CA GLU A 39 13.45 0.68 10.33
C GLU A 39 13.79 1.40 9.01
N LEU A 40 13.57 2.72 8.95
CA LEU A 40 13.85 3.53 7.77
C LEU A 40 15.35 3.87 7.68
N SER A 41 15.89 3.73 6.48
CA SER A 41 17.22 4.22 6.16
C SER A 41 17.17 5.73 5.87
N THR A 42 18.19 6.46 6.30
CA THR A 42 18.28 7.90 6.07
C THR A 42 19.41 8.21 5.12
N VAL A 43 19.15 9.04 4.12
CA VAL A 43 20.18 9.62 3.24
C VAL A 43 20.07 11.14 3.30
N SER A 44 21.21 11.81 3.44
CA SER A 44 21.30 13.26 3.35
C SER A 44 22.33 13.63 2.29
N GLY A 45 21.99 14.59 1.42
CA GLY A 45 22.85 14.94 0.31
C GLY A 45 22.22 15.93 -0.66
N LYS A 46 22.94 16.27 -1.72
CA LYS A 46 22.46 17.20 -2.74
C LYS A 46 21.55 16.47 -3.72
N ALA A 47 20.32 16.93 -3.89
CA ALA A 47 19.43 16.41 -4.91
C ALA A 47 19.96 16.79 -6.29
N MET A 48 20.23 15.80 -7.14
CA MET A 48 20.77 16.03 -8.48
C MET A 48 19.67 16.24 -9.51
N GLY A 49 18.57 15.51 -9.37
CA GLY A 49 17.44 15.58 -10.30
C GLY A 49 16.31 14.66 -9.88
N ALA A 50 15.13 14.94 -10.40
CA ALA A 50 13.95 14.12 -10.23
C ALA A 50 13.37 13.75 -11.59
N ARG A 51 12.89 12.51 -11.73
CA ARG A 51 12.26 12.02 -12.96
C ARG A 51 10.98 11.26 -12.66
N VAL A 52 10.01 11.32 -13.57
CA VAL A 52 8.78 10.52 -13.47
C VAL A 52 9.05 9.13 -14.02
N VAL A 53 8.63 8.11 -13.27
CA VAL A 53 8.62 6.73 -13.73
C VAL A 53 7.21 6.20 -13.65
N GLU A 54 6.74 5.70 -14.80
CA GLU A 54 5.44 5.05 -14.93
C GLU A 54 5.64 3.54 -15.01
N ARG A 55 5.08 2.81 -14.04
CA ARG A 55 5.04 1.34 -14.08
C ARG A 55 3.75 0.94 -14.79
N LYS A 56 3.88 0.30 -15.95
CA LYS A 56 2.75 -0.31 -16.66
C LYS A 56 2.57 -1.76 -16.20
N ALA A 57 1.34 -2.19 -15.99
CA ALA A 57 1.01 -3.61 -15.80
C ALA A 57 1.18 -4.37 -17.13
N LYS A 58 1.24 -5.71 -17.07
CA LYS A 58 1.29 -6.62 -18.23
C LYS A 58 0.22 -6.37 -19.31
N LYS A 59 -0.86 -5.64 -18.99
CA LYS A 59 -1.96 -5.28 -19.91
C LYS A 59 -1.93 -3.82 -20.38
N ASN A 60 -0.79 -3.13 -20.34
CA ASN A 60 -0.65 -1.70 -20.69
C ASN A 60 -1.51 -0.73 -19.84
N VAL A 61 -2.13 -1.20 -18.77
CA VAL A 61 -2.81 -0.35 -17.78
C VAL A 61 -1.74 0.28 -16.86
N LEU A 62 -1.87 1.57 -16.58
CA LEU A 62 -0.97 2.29 -15.68
C LEU A 62 -1.11 1.72 -14.27
N ALA A 63 -0.10 0.97 -13.81
CA ALA A 63 -0.10 0.29 -12.51
C ALA A 63 0.39 1.20 -11.38
N GLY A 64 1.10 2.28 -11.73
CA GLY A 64 1.46 3.33 -10.79
C GLY A 64 2.41 4.34 -11.41
N ARG A 65 2.28 5.59 -10.98
CA ARG A 65 3.19 6.69 -11.30
C ARG A 65 3.91 7.10 -10.03
N PHE A 66 5.21 7.31 -10.11
CA PHE A 66 6.02 7.81 -9.01
C PHE A 66 7.15 8.67 -9.54
N ALA A 67 7.71 9.52 -8.67
CA ALA A 67 8.94 10.25 -8.97
C ALA A 67 10.13 9.50 -8.38
N GLU A 68 11.23 9.41 -9.13
CA GLU A 68 12.53 9.02 -8.61
C GLU A 68 13.36 10.28 -8.39
N LEU A 69 13.98 10.40 -7.22
CA LEU A 69 14.85 11.51 -6.84
C LEU A 69 16.26 10.96 -6.61
N ASP A 70 17.24 11.50 -7.32
CA ASP A 70 18.65 11.15 -7.16
C ASP A 70 19.29 12.08 -6.13
N ILE A 71 19.81 11.50 -5.04
CA ILE A 71 20.46 12.23 -3.95
C ILE A 71 21.95 11.85 -3.90
N LYS A 72 22.83 12.83 -4.09
CA LYS A 72 24.28 12.66 -3.93
C LYS A 72 24.65 12.79 -2.45
N GLY A 73 24.75 11.66 -1.77
CA GLY A 73 25.21 11.56 -0.39
C GLY A 73 26.73 11.37 -0.28
N ALA A 74 27.22 11.17 0.94
CA ALA A 74 28.65 10.98 1.21
C ALA A 74 29.22 9.70 0.57
N GLU A 75 28.42 8.64 0.47
CA GLU A 75 28.83 7.32 -0.04
C GLU A 75 28.56 7.14 -1.55
N GLY A 76 27.91 8.10 -2.20
CA GLY A 76 27.54 8.01 -3.61
C GLY A 76 26.16 8.56 -3.92
N VAL A 77 25.64 8.21 -5.10
CA VAL A 77 24.30 8.62 -5.55
C VAL A 77 23.27 7.56 -5.16
N VAL A 78 22.24 7.98 -4.43
CA VAL A 78 21.12 7.14 -4.01
C VAL A 78 19.85 7.63 -4.70
N THR A 79 19.28 6.78 -5.55
CA THR A 79 17.95 7.00 -6.13
C THR A 79 16.88 6.54 -5.13
N VAL A 80 16.04 7.47 -4.69
CA VAL A 80 14.90 7.20 -3.80
C VAL A 80 13.59 7.41 -4.55
N ARG A 81 12.54 6.69 -4.15
CA ARG A 81 11.23 6.76 -4.80
C ARG A 81 10.23 7.55 -3.99
N VAL A 82 9.62 8.56 -4.59
CA VAL A 82 8.55 9.37 -4.02
C VAL A 82 7.23 8.99 -4.68
N GLY A 83 6.31 8.44 -3.88
CA GLY A 83 4.97 8.10 -4.33
C GLY A 83 4.03 9.30 -4.36
N GLU A 84 2.85 9.08 -4.95
CA GLU A 84 1.71 10.00 -4.82
C GLU A 84 1.30 10.19 -3.34
N PRO A 85 0.86 11.38 -2.93
CA PRO A 85 0.61 12.59 -3.74
C PRO A 85 1.82 13.54 -3.88
N HIS A 86 3.00 13.13 -3.41
CA HIS A 86 4.15 14.04 -3.25
C HIS A 86 5.11 14.06 -4.44
N SER A 87 4.85 13.22 -5.44
CA SER A 87 5.64 13.07 -6.67
C SER A 87 5.84 14.40 -7.41
N GLU A 88 4.77 15.18 -7.59
CA GLU A 88 4.82 16.45 -8.33
C GLU A 88 5.65 17.52 -7.62
N ARG A 89 5.52 17.65 -6.29
CA ARG A 89 6.29 18.62 -5.51
C ARG A 89 7.79 18.39 -5.59
N VAL A 90 8.20 17.12 -5.68
CA VAL A 90 9.61 16.73 -5.77
C VAL A 90 10.19 17.03 -7.15
N LEU A 91 9.36 17.00 -8.20
CA LEU A 91 9.78 17.31 -9.57
C LEU A 91 10.03 18.81 -9.79
N THR A 92 9.27 19.68 -9.13
CA THR A 92 9.24 21.11 -9.46
C THR A 92 10.25 21.99 -8.71
N GLY A 93 11.11 21.46 -7.82
CA GLY A 93 11.93 22.39 -7.04
C GLY A 93 13.03 21.85 -6.14
N LEU A 94 13.47 20.60 -6.30
CA LEU A 94 14.52 20.04 -5.43
C LEU A 94 15.90 19.94 -6.07
N SER A 95 16.04 20.18 -7.38
CA SER A 95 17.35 20.07 -8.03
C SER A 95 18.32 21.11 -7.46
N GLY A 96 19.46 20.62 -6.96
CA GLY A 96 20.50 21.44 -6.36
C GLY A 96 20.34 21.72 -4.87
N GLU A 97 19.20 21.42 -4.26
CA GLU A 97 18.97 21.60 -2.81
C GLU A 97 19.57 20.45 -2.00
N THR A 98 20.00 20.73 -0.78
CA THR A 98 20.34 19.68 0.19
C THR A 98 19.04 19.08 0.72
N VAL A 99 18.91 17.77 0.62
CA VAL A 99 17.72 17.04 1.06
C VAL A 99 18.12 15.92 2.01
N THR A 100 17.27 15.68 3.00
CA THR A 100 17.34 14.52 3.89
C THR A 100 16.09 13.68 3.66
N ALA A 101 16.27 12.47 3.15
CA ALA A 101 15.21 11.52 2.87
C ALA A 101 15.30 10.33 3.82
N LYS A 102 14.18 9.96 4.46
CA LYS A 102 14.00 8.68 5.12
C LYS A 102 13.22 7.76 4.19
N PHE A 103 13.80 6.62 3.85
CA PHE A 103 13.22 5.65 2.91
C PHE A 103 13.28 4.22 3.45
N ASP A 104 12.37 3.37 2.98
CA ASP A 104 12.36 1.95 3.31
C ASP A 104 13.22 1.16 2.30
N PRO A 105 14.34 0.55 2.73
CA PRO A 105 15.17 -0.27 1.84
C PRO A 105 14.46 -1.54 1.35
N LYS A 106 13.42 -2.01 2.04
CA LYS A 106 12.67 -3.23 1.69
C LYS A 106 11.54 -2.97 0.68
N ASP A 107 11.10 -1.72 0.51
CA ASP A 107 10.01 -1.32 -0.39
C ASP A 107 10.51 -0.47 -1.57
N GLU A 108 11.47 -1.02 -2.35
CA GLU A 108 12.04 -0.35 -3.54
C GLU A 108 12.52 1.10 -3.25
N LYS A 109 13.03 1.35 -2.03
CA LYS A 109 13.49 2.67 -1.55
C LYS A 109 12.38 3.74 -1.54
N ALA A 110 11.15 3.35 -1.18
CA ALA A 110 10.04 4.28 -1.01
C ALA A 110 10.32 5.29 0.11
N VAL A 111 10.16 6.57 -0.19
CA VAL A 111 10.35 7.69 0.73
C VAL A 111 9.12 7.83 1.61
N PHE A 112 9.36 7.91 2.92
CA PHE A 112 8.32 8.19 3.92
C PHE A 112 8.48 9.59 4.52
N SER A 113 9.69 10.14 4.53
CA SER A 113 9.93 11.51 4.97
C SER A 113 10.96 12.17 4.08
N LEU A 114 10.74 13.43 3.75
CA LEU A 114 11.66 14.24 2.96
C LEU A 114 11.67 15.65 3.54
N SER A 115 12.86 16.14 3.87
CA SER A 115 13.05 17.49 4.39
C SER A 115 14.23 18.15 3.70
N THR A 116 14.11 19.45 3.52
CA THR A 116 15.21 20.36 3.19
C THR A 116 15.62 21.09 4.49
N PRO A 117 16.76 21.79 4.53
CA PRO A 117 17.13 22.64 5.66
C PRO A 117 16.03 23.64 6.05
N ASP A 118 15.31 24.17 5.06
CA ASP A 118 14.37 25.28 5.26
C ASP A 118 12.92 24.82 5.50
N ARG A 119 12.57 23.59 5.10
CA ARG A 119 11.19 23.08 5.16
C ARG A 119 11.10 21.56 5.12
N GLN A 120 10.09 21.02 5.79
CA GLN A 120 9.68 19.61 5.63
C GLN A 120 8.72 19.48 4.44
N LEU A 121 9.07 18.63 3.47
CA LEU A 121 8.30 18.45 2.23
C LEU A 121 7.36 17.25 2.29
N ILE A 122 7.80 16.17 2.93
CA ILE A 122 7.03 14.95 3.14
C ILE A 122 7.15 14.57 4.61
N ASN A 123 6.00 14.44 5.27
CA ASN A 123 5.93 14.00 6.66
C ASN A 123 5.66 12.49 6.71
N TYR A 124 6.37 11.80 7.60
CA TYR A 124 6.15 10.40 7.87
C TYR A 124 4.71 10.12 8.30
N ARG A 125 4.15 10.95 9.19
CA ARG A 125 2.79 10.75 9.72
C ARG A 125 1.73 10.80 8.62
N ASP A 126 1.85 11.74 7.70
CA ASP A 126 0.89 11.90 6.60
C ASP A 126 0.99 10.74 5.62
N THR A 127 2.22 10.31 5.30
CA THR A 127 2.48 9.18 4.40
C THR A 127 2.01 7.85 5.01
N ALA A 128 2.24 7.67 6.31
CA ALA A 128 1.77 6.51 7.08
C ALA A 128 0.24 6.45 7.14
N ALA A 129 -0.41 7.56 7.47
CA ALA A 129 -1.87 7.66 7.52
C ALA A 129 -2.51 7.43 6.15
N TYR A 130 -1.91 7.97 5.08
CA TYR A 130 -2.38 7.73 3.70
C TYR A 130 -2.28 6.25 3.32
N LYS A 131 -1.14 5.60 3.60
CA LYS A 131 -0.95 4.17 3.32
C LYS A 131 -1.87 3.29 4.18
N GLN A 132 -2.11 3.64 5.45
CA GLN A 132 -3.07 2.95 6.30
C GLN A 132 -4.49 3.09 5.77
N LYS A 133 -4.93 4.30 5.39
CA LYS A 133 -6.26 4.51 4.81
C LYS A 133 -6.44 3.74 3.50
N LEU A 134 -5.39 3.66 2.67
CA LEU A 134 -5.41 2.85 1.46
C LEU A 134 -5.45 1.35 1.76
N ALA A 135 -4.81 0.91 2.84
CA ALA A 135 -4.87 -0.48 3.30
C ALA A 135 -6.25 -0.84 3.86
N GLU A 136 -6.85 0.05 4.67
CA GLU A 136 -8.18 -0.12 5.28
C GLU A 136 -9.31 -0.05 4.25
N SER A 137 -9.25 0.88 3.30
CA SER A 137 -10.23 0.93 2.21
C SER A 137 -10.22 -0.33 1.35
N ASN A 138 -9.12 -1.09 1.36
CA ASN A 138 -8.95 -2.33 0.62
C ASN A 138 -9.14 -3.59 1.48
N SER A 139 -9.49 -3.46 2.78
CA SER A 139 -9.73 -4.59 3.69
C SER A 139 -11.22 -4.89 3.90
N GLY A 140 -12.13 -4.04 3.43
CA GLY A 140 -13.58 -4.19 3.62
C GLY A 140 -14.18 -5.49 3.03
N GLY A 141 -13.51 -6.10 2.05
CA GLY A 141 -13.88 -7.39 1.50
C GLY A 141 -13.81 -8.54 2.51
N TYR A 142 -12.80 -8.52 3.40
CA TYR A 142 -12.52 -9.64 4.30
C TYR A 142 -13.59 -9.73 5.39
N THR A 143 -14.05 -8.58 5.86
CA THR A 143 -15.14 -8.44 6.82
C THR A 143 -16.47 -8.92 6.21
N ALA A 144 -16.74 -8.56 4.94
CA ALA A 144 -17.95 -9.01 4.25
C ALA A 144 -17.96 -10.54 4.05
N GLY A 145 -16.81 -11.13 3.69
CA GLY A 145 -16.67 -12.58 3.55
C GLY A 145 -16.99 -13.33 4.85
N TRP A 146 -16.47 -12.87 6.00
CA TRP A 146 -16.78 -13.47 7.30
C TRP A 146 -18.25 -13.33 7.70
N ILE A 147 -18.87 -12.16 7.45
CA ILE A 147 -20.30 -11.95 7.74
C ILE A 147 -21.16 -12.95 6.95
N VAL A 148 -20.87 -13.17 5.67
CA VAL A 148 -21.61 -14.12 4.82
C VAL A 148 -21.45 -15.56 5.31
N VAL A 149 -20.24 -15.97 5.70
CA VAL A 149 -19.99 -17.29 6.28
C VAL A 149 -20.76 -17.46 7.60
N SER A 150 -20.70 -16.47 8.49
CA SER A 150 -21.42 -16.49 9.77
C SER A 150 -22.94 -16.60 9.60
N LEU A 151 -23.51 -15.87 8.64
CA LEU A 151 -24.94 -15.96 8.29
C LEU A 151 -25.31 -17.34 7.73
N GLY A 152 -24.44 -17.92 6.89
CA GLY A 152 -24.61 -19.28 6.37
C GLY A 152 -24.64 -20.34 7.48
N PHE A 153 -23.71 -20.28 8.44
CA PHE A 153 -23.69 -21.17 9.61
C PHE A 153 -24.91 -20.97 10.53
N ALA A 154 -25.31 -19.72 10.79
CA ALA A 154 -26.50 -19.41 11.57
C ALA A 154 -27.77 -19.99 10.92
N GLY A 155 -27.93 -19.82 9.60
CA GLY A 155 -29.03 -20.41 8.83
C GLY A 155 -29.03 -21.94 8.87
N LEU A 156 -27.87 -22.56 8.79
CA LEU A 156 -27.73 -24.03 8.86
C LEU A 156 -28.09 -24.56 10.25
N TRP A 157 -27.69 -23.86 11.32
CA TRP A 157 -28.04 -24.22 12.70
C TRP A 157 -29.54 -24.07 12.99
N ILE A 158 -30.16 -23.00 12.53
CA ILE A 158 -31.62 -22.78 12.65
C ILE A 158 -32.39 -23.86 11.88
N SER A 159 -31.96 -24.19 10.66
CA SER A 159 -32.59 -25.25 9.85
C SER A 159 -32.50 -26.64 10.50
N ARG A 160 -31.50 -26.89 11.36
CA ARG A 160 -31.36 -28.13 12.13
C ARG A 160 -32.24 -28.17 13.37
N LYS A 161 -32.63 -27.03 13.94
CA LYS A 161 -33.54 -26.95 15.09
C LYS A 161 -35.02 -26.97 14.71
N LEU A 162 -35.34 -26.63 13.46
CA LEU A 162 -36.70 -26.58 12.92
C LEU A 162 -37.11 -27.87 12.16
N GLN A 163 -36.22 -28.87 12.10
CA GLN A 163 -36.53 -30.25 11.70
C GLN A 163 -36.71 -31.12 12.93
#